data_AF-A0A931URP1-F1
#
_entry.id   AF-A0A931URP1-F1
#
_cell.length_a   1.000
_cell.length_b   1.000
_cell.length_c   1.000
_cell.angle_alpha   90.00
_cell.angle_beta   90.00
_cell.angle_gamma   90.00
#
_symmetry.space_group_name_H-M   'P 1'
#
loop_
_entity.id
_entity.type
_entity.pdbx_description
1 polymer ?
#
loop_
_entity_poly.entity_id
_entity_poly.type
_entity_poly.pdbx_seq_one_letter_code
_entity_poly.pdbx_strand_id
1 'polypeptide(L)'
;MFSQLTRYASELDVPIEEAEMDIRMRYDTRGKLLLAEVSPGAQAVDYVFEIKSPAPPEKIKELVQMIEKGCHTINTIRNPTPVSARVIHNGVEIELAG
;
A
#
# COMPACT_ATOMS: atom_id res chain seq x y z
N MET A 1 0.00 0.71 -6.75
CA MET A 1 1.11 0.40 -7.68
C MET A 1 0.63 0.49 -9.13
N PHE A 2 -0.24 -0.39 -9.63
CA PHE A 2 -0.68 -0.36 -11.04
C PHE A 2 -1.28 0.98 -11.51
N SER A 3 -2.10 1.65 -10.70
CA SER A 3 -2.62 2.98 -11.07
C SER A 3 -1.51 4.02 -11.29
N GLN A 4 -0.44 3.95 -10.50
CA GLN A 4 0.72 4.82 -10.67
C GLN A 4 1.62 4.34 -11.83
N LEU A 5 1.70 3.01 -12.08
CA LEU A 5 2.37 2.46 -13.26
C LEU A 5 1.76 3.07 -14.53
N THR A 6 0.44 3.00 -14.71
CA THR A 6 -0.23 3.56 -15.89
C THR A 6 0.05 5.05 -16.05
N ARG A 7 -0.04 5.82 -14.96
CA ARG A 7 0.18 7.28 -15.01
C ARG A 7 1.61 7.63 -15.38
N TYR A 8 2.59 7.10 -14.66
CA TYR A 8 4.00 7.47 -14.85
C TYR A 8 4.63 6.82 -16.08
N ALA A 9 4.17 5.64 -16.51
CA ALA A 9 4.61 5.06 -17.77
C ALA A 9 4.21 5.95 -18.96
N SER A 10 2.99 6.51 -18.92
CA SER A 10 2.54 7.48 -19.92
C SER A 10 3.31 8.80 -19.85
N GLU A 11 3.63 9.29 -18.65
CA GLU A 11 4.34 10.57 -18.46
C GLU A 11 5.81 10.50 -18.91
N LEU A 12 6.48 9.36 -18.67
CA LEU A 12 7.89 9.13 -18.99
C LEU A 12 8.13 8.51 -20.37
N ASP A 13 7.06 8.29 -21.14
CA ASP A 13 7.05 7.60 -22.43
C ASP A 13 7.78 6.24 -22.34
N VAL A 14 7.33 5.42 -21.39
CA VAL A 14 7.84 4.06 -21.14
C VAL A 14 6.81 3.05 -21.64
N PRO A 15 7.10 2.30 -22.71
CA PRO A 15 6.19 1.26 -23.19
C PRO A 15 6.13 0.09 -22.19
N ILE A 16 4.95 -0.35 -21.81
CA ILE A 16 4.73 -1.53 -20.95
C ILE A 16 3.97 -2.56 -21.77
N GLU A 17 4.53 -3.76 -21.91
CA GLU A 17 3.87 -4.88 -22.60
C GLU A 17 2.99 -5.67 -21.64
N GLU A 18 3.52 -5.94 -20.44
CA GLU A 18 2.87 -6.74 -19.41
C GLU A 18 3.39 -6.31 -18.04
N ALA A 19 2.53 -6.41 -17.03
CA ALA A 19 2.93 -6.18 -15.66
C ALA A 19 2.10 -7.04 -14.70
N GLU A 20 2.77 -7.78 -13.83
CA GLU A 20 2.18 -8.67 -12.83
C GLU A 20 2.75 -8.35 -11.45
N MET A 21 1.96 -8.56 -10.39
CA MET A 21 2.42 -8.32 -9.03
C MET A 21 1.89 -9.39 -8.07
N ASP A 22 2.80 -10.17 -7.46
CA ASP A 22 2.50 -11.04 -6.30
C ASP A 22 2.67 -10.21 -5.04
N ILE A 23 1.62 -10.07 -4.22
CA ILE A 23 1.66 -9.39 -2.92
C ILE A 23 1.33 -10.38 -1.81
N ARG A 24 2.19 -10.43 -0.79
CA ARG A 24 1.98 -11.24 0.42
C ARG A 24 1.96 -10.35 1.64
N MET A 25 0.95 -10.55 2.48
CA MET A 25 0.80 -9.82 3.74
C MET A 25 0.65 -10.80 4.90
N ARG A 26 1.41 -10.58 5.97
CA ARG A 26 1.40 -11.43 7.17
C ARG A 26 0.66 -10.75 8.31
N TYR A 27 -0.13 -11.54 9.03
CA TYR A 27 -0.91 -11.10 10.19
C TYR A 27 -0.80 -12.12 11.31
N ASP A 28 -0.85 -11.65 12.56
CA ASP A 28 -1.12 -12.52 13.70
C ASP A 28 -2.63 -12.50 14.00
N THR A 29 -3.30 -13.59 13.66
CA THR A 29 -4.76 -13.70 13.80
C THR A 29 -5.20 -13.68 15.26
N ARG A 30 -4.31 -13.96 16.22
CA ARG A 30 -4.64 -13.90 17.65
C ARG A 30 -5.01 -12.48 18.07
N GLY A 31 -4.32 -11.46 17.54
CA GLY A 31 -4.65 -10.06 17.80
C GLY A 31 -6.03 -9.69 17.24
N LYS A 32 -6.32 -10.09 16.00
CA LYS A 32 -7.63 -9.87 15.37
C LYS A 32 -8.78 -10.53 16.13
N LEU A 33 -8.54 -11.71 16.68
CA LEU A 33 -9.54 -12.52 17.39
C LEU A 33 -9.56 -12.24 18.91
N LEU A 34 -8.78 -11.26 19.39
CA LEU A 34 -8.68 -10.90 20.80
C LEU A 34 -8.24 -12.08 21.71
N LEU A 35 -7.41 -12.97 21.17
CA LEU A 35 -6.87 -14.14 21.87
C LEU A 35 -5.48 -13.87 22.48
N ALA A 36 -4.85 -12.74 22.14
CA ALA A 36 -3.58 -12.30 22.68
C ALA A 36 -3.41 -10.77 22.53
N GLU A 37 -2.64 -10.16 23.43
CA GLU A 37 -2.21 -8.75 23.38
C GLU A 37 -1.13 -8.53 22.30
N VAL A 38 -1.51 -8.71 21.05
CA VAL A 38 -0.67 -8.48 19.87
C VAL A 38 -1.42 -7.61 18.86
N SER A 39 -0.69 -6.76 18.14
CA SER A 39 -1.31 -5.87 17.15
C SER A 39 -2.08 -6.67 16.08
N PRO A 40 -3.34 -6.32 15.77
CA PRO A 40 -4.09 -6.91 14.67
C PRO A 40 -3.64 -6.37 13.30
N GLY A 41 -2.72 -5.41 13.26
CA GLY A 41 -2.17 -4.84 12.03
C GLY A 41 -1.31 -5.83 11.23
N ALA A 42 -1.07 -5.51 9.96
CA ALA A 42 -0.15 -6.27 9.13
C ALA A 42 1.27 -6.17 9.70
N GLN A 43 1.92 -7.33 9.88
CA GLN A 43 3.29 -7.42 10.41
C GLN A 43 4.33 -7.23 9.32
N ALA A 44 3.99 -7.56 8.09
CA ALA A 44 4.83 -7.35 6.92
C ALA A 44 3.98 -7.38 5.65
N VAL A 45 4.46 -6.65 4.63
CA VAL A 45 3.96 -6.69 3.26
C VAL A 45 5.16 -6.86 2.35
N ASP A 46 5.19 -7.94 1.59
CA ASP A 46 6.20 -8.23 0.57
C ASP A 46 5.51 -8.21 -0.79
N TYR A 47 6.19 -7.71 -1.82
CA TYR A 47 5.71 -7.84 -3.19
C TYR A 47 6.83 -8.13 -4.17
N VAL A 48 6.48 -8.87 -5.23
CA VAL A 48 7.29 -9.02 -6.44
C VAL A 48 6.54 -8.31 -7.55
N PHE A 49 7.19 -7.35 -8.21
CA PHE A 49 6.58 -6.59 -9.30
C PHE A 49 7.32 -6.90 -10.60
N GLU A 50 6.71 -7.73 -11.43
CA GLU A 50 7.25 -8.16 -12.71
C GLU A 50 6.75 -7.22 -13.81
N ILE A 51 7.68 -6.66 -14.58
CA ILE A 51 7.38 -5.71 -15.66
C ILE A 51 8.09 -6.17 -16.92
N LYS A 52 7.32 -6.40 -17.98
CA LYS A 52 7.83 -6.66 -19.32
C LYS A 52 7.78 -5.38 -20.15
N SER A 53 8.94 -4.94 -20.62
CA SER A 53 9.09 -3.71 -21.37
C SER A 53 10.36 -3.76 -22.24
N PRO A 54 10.34 -3.18 -23.44
CA PRO A 54 11.55 -2.98 -24.24
C PRO A 54 12.40 -1.79 -23.77
N ALA A 55 11.95 -1.01 -22.76
CA ALA A 55 12.69 0.12 -22.23
C ALA A 55 13.97 -0.32 -21.49
N PRO A 56 15.03 0.50 -21.49
CA PRO A 56 16.26 0.17 -20.76
C PRO A 56 16.01 0.10 -19.23
N PRO A 57 16.78 -0.73 -18.49
CA PRO A 57 16.62 -0.92 -17.05
C PRO A 57 16.60 0.38 -16.23
N GLU A 58 17.36 1.38 -16.66
CA GLU A 58 17.48 2.68 -16.00
C GLU A 58 16.15 3.45 -16.05
N LYS A 59 15.43 3.42 -17.18
CA LYS A 59 14.09 4.00 -17.31
C LYS A 59 13.07 3.25 -16.46
N ILE A 60 13.15 1.92 -16.39
CA ILE A 60 12.26 1.12 -15.54
C ILE A 60 12.51 1.45 -14.06
N LYS A 61 13.78 1.61 -13.66
CA LYS A 61 14.14 1.99 -12.30
C LYS A 61 13.58 3.37 -11.92
N GLU A 62 13.73 4.36 -12.80
CA GLU A 62 13.15 5.71 -12.60
C GLU A 62 11.62 5.64 -12.46
N LEU A 63 10.96 4.90 -13.37
CA LEU A 63 9.52 4.68 -13.33
C LEU A 63 9.07 4.07 -12.00
N VAL A 64 9.71 2.99 -11.54
CA VAL A 64 9.35 2.33 -10.27
C VAL A 64 9.56 3.26 -9.06
N GLN A 65 10.61 4.08 -9.05
CA GLN A 65 10.82 5.07 -8.01
C GLN A 65 9.68 6.10 -7.95
N MET A 66 9.17 6.54 -9.09
CA MET A 66 8.03 7.46 -9.16
C MET A 66 6.73 6.77 -8.72
N ILE A 67 6.50 5.53 -9.14
CA ILE A 67 5.36 4.70 -8.74
C ILE A 67 5.29 4.56 -7.22
N GLU A 68 6.41 4.21 -6.57
CA GLU A 68 6.47 4.04 -5.11
C GLU A 68 6.21 5.36 -4.38
N LYS A 69 6.83 6.46 -4.83
CA LYS A 69 6.60 7.79 -4.23
C LYS A 69 5.14 8.23 -4.35
N GLY A 70 4.48 7.93 -5.47
CA GLY A 70 3.08 8.30 -5.71
C GLY A 70 2.05 7.31 -5.14
N CYS A 71 2.45 6.14 -4.63
CA CYS A 71 1.50 5.13 -4.19
C CYS A 71 0.99 5.43 -2.78
N HIS A 72 -0.23 5.98 -2.66
CA HIS A 72 -0.89 6.22 -1.38
C HIS A 72 -0.81 5.03 -0.41
N THR A 73 -1.19 3.83 -0.86
CA THR A 73 -1.20 2.62 -0.01
C THR A 73 0.17 2.28 0.59
N ILE A 74 1.24 2.20 -0.21
CA ILE A 74 2.58 1.91 0.30
C ILE A 74 3.04 3.01 1.25
N ASN A 75 2.78 4.27 0.94
CA ASN A 75 3.21 5.38 1.79
C ASN A 75 2.45 5.42 3.12
N THR A 76 1.16 5.09 3.14
CA THR A 76 0.38 4.94 4.38
C THR A 76 0.84 3.74 5.22
N ILE A 77 1.29 2.65 4.59
CA ILE A 77 1.86 1.49 5.30
C ILE A 77 3.24 1.83 5.88
N ARG A 78 4.12 2.45 5.09
CA ARG A 78 5.48 2.84 5.52
C ARG A 78 5.46 3.97 6.55
N ASN A 79 4.49 4.87 6.47
CA ASN A 79 4.33 6.02 7.36
C ASN A 79 2.93 5.96 7.98
N PRO A 80 2.81 5.43 9.21
CA PRO A 80 1.52 5.34 9.91
C PRO A 80 0.80 6.68 9.91
N THR A 81 -0.36 6.72 9.28
CA THR A 81 -1.20 7.92 9.21
C THR A 81 -2.08 7.98 10.46
N PRO A 82 -2.12 9.11 11.20
CA PRO A 82 -3.02 9.26 12.34
C PRO A 82 -4.48 9.04 11.92
N VAL A 83 -5.19 8.20 12.66
CA VAL A 83 -6.62 7.95 12.47
C VAL A 83 -7.37 8.52 13.67
N SER A 84 -8.36 9.37 13.41
CA SER A 84 -9.27 9.88 14.43
C SER A 84 -10.70 9.49 14.09
N ALA A 85 -11.49 9.19 15.11
CA ALA A 85 -12.89 8.80 14.95
C ALA A 85 -13.74 9.49 16.02
N ARG A 86 -14.98 9.83 15.66
CA ARG A 86 -16.02 10.30 16.58
C ARG A 86 -17.20 9.33 16.47
N VAL A 87 -17.71 8.88 17.60
CA VAL A 87 -18.85 7.97 17.63
C VAL A 87 -20.05 8.72 18.18
N ILE A 88 -21.14 8.71 17.42
CA ILE A 88 -22.40 9.36 17.81
C ILE A 88 -23.47 8.27 17.93
N HIS A 89 -24.02 8.11 19.12
CA HIS A 89 -25.10 7.17 19.42
C HIS A 89 -26.36 7.94 19.83
N ASN A 90 -27.42 7.83 19.01
CA ASN A 90 -28.69 8.53 19.23
C ASN A 90 -28.54 10.05 19.47
N GLY A 91 -27.62 10.68 18.74
CA GLY A 91 -27.35 12.13 18.85
C GLY A 91 -26.42 12.53 19.98
N VAL A 92 -25.94 11.59 20.79
CA VAL A 92 -24.95 11.83 21.86
C VAL A 92 -23.60 11.32 21.40
N GLU A 93 -22.57 12.16 21.49
CA GLU A 93 -21.20 11.74 21.24
C GLU A 93 -20.69 10.86 22.40
N ILE A 94 -20.10 9.74 22.06
CA ILE A 94 -19.45 8.82 23.00
C ILE A 94 -17.95 8.91 22.78
N GLU A 95 -17.21 9.09 23.88
CA GLU A 95 -15.75 9.02 23.88
C GLU A 95 -15.30 7.58 23.66
N LEU A 96 -14.41 7.39 22.68
CA LEU A 96 -13.69 6.14 22.52
C LEU A 96 -12.44 6.18 23.39
N ALA A 97 -12.24 5.17 24.23
CA ALA A 97 -10.93 4.92 24.83
C ALA A 97 -9.98 4.50 23.71
N GLY A 98 -8.95 5.31 23.48
CA GLY A 98 -7.91 5.07 22.47
C GLY A 98 -6.86 4.07 22.90
#